data_AF-A0A7C6N989-F1
#
_entry.id   AF-A0A7C6N989-F1
#
_cell.length_a   1.000
_cell.length_b   1.000
_cell.length_c   1.000
_cell.angle_alpha   90.00
_cell.angle_beta   90.00
_cell.angle_gamma   90.00
#
_symmetry.space_group_name_H-M   'P 1'
#
loop_
_entity.id
_entity.type
_entity.pdbx_description
1 polymer ?
#
loop_
_entity_poly.entity_id
_entity_poly.type
_entity_poly.pdbx_seq_one_letter_code
_entity_poly.pdbx_strand_id
1 'polypeptide(L)'
;MKKFNIVTAVVIVISLLASLGATFVLAANPAFARGDVNRDGKIKPTDARLALQAALGLVEIDEEQFLIADMNGDGKVKTTDAVTILRIALGMIDAEEYTWPAEEEPTEAPTEPPTEPPTEPATDAPTEAPTEAPSKVNYGPEGKVPTIDVNEF
;
A
#
# COMPACT_ATOMS: atom_id res chain seq x y z
N MET A 1 -66.16 38.15 7.24
CA MET A 1 -64.91 37.69 7.86
C MET A 1 -65.10 36.24 8.27
N LYS A 2 -64.52 35.28 7.52
CA LYS A 2 -64.65 33.84 7.83
C LYS A 2 -63.86 33.57 9.12
N LYS A 3 -64.54 33.15 10.19
CA LYS A 3 -63.89 32.73 11.45
C LYS A 3 -63.14 31.45 11.14
N PHE A 4 -61.82 31.54 10.93
CA PHE A 4 -60.97 30.38 10.77
C PHE A 4 -60.92 29.68 12.14
N ASN A 5 -61.63 28.56 12.24
CA ASN A 5 -61.67 27.77 13.47
C ASN A 5 -60.26 27.23 13.72
N ILE A 6 -59.72 27.46 14.92
CA ILE A 6 -58.36 27.05 15.33
C ILE A 6 -58.14 25.55 15.05
N VAL A 7 -59.18 24.73 15.17
CA VAL A 7 -59.18 23.31 14.84
C VAL A 7 -58.80 23.05 13.37
N THR A 8 -59.28 23.87 12.44
CA THR A 8 -58.96 23.75 11.01
C THR A 8 -57.51 24.16 10.72
N ALA A 9 -56.97 25.12 11.47
CA ALA A 9 -55.55 25.51 11.35
C ALA A 9 -54.61 24.44 11.91
N VAL A 10 -54.96 23.81 13.04
CA VAL A 10 -54.16 22.75 13.67
C VAL A 10 -54.11 21.48 12.81
N VAL A 11 -55.24 21.11 12.18
CA VAL A 11 -55.28 19.94 11.28
C VAL A 11 -54.39 20.14 10.05
N ILE A 12 -54.37 21.33 9.45
CA ILE A 12 -53.50 21.63 8.29
C ILE A 12 -52.02 21.57 8.68
N VAL A 13 -51.66 22.08 9.86
CA VAL A 13 -50.26 22.06 10.34
C VAL A 13 -49.80 20.63 10.61
N ILE A 14 -50.64 19.78 11.21
CA ILE A 14 -50.33 18.37 11.45
C ILE A 14 -50.23 17.59 10.13
N SER A 15 -51.10 17.87 9.15
CA SER A 15 -51.04 17.24 7.83
C SER A 15 -49.80 17.65 7.03
N LEU A 16 -49.30 18.89 7.19
CA LEU A 16 -48.05 19.33 6.56
C LEU A 16 -46.82 18.68 7.21
N LEU A 17 -46.82 18.53 8.54
CA LEU A 17 -45.75 17.85 9.29
C LEU A 17 -45.64 16.35 8.99
N ALA A 18 -46.74 15.68 8.64
CA ALA A 18 -46.74 14.26 8.31
C ALA A 18 -46.12 13.93 6.93
N SER A 19 -45.93 14.93 6.06
CA SER A 19 -45.37 14.75 4.72
C SER A 19 -43.84 14.89 4.66
N LEU A 20 -43.19 15.18 5.79
CA LEU A 20 -41.73 15.27 5.90
C LEU A 20 -41.10 13.98 6.45
N GLY A 21 -41.61 12.84 6.00
CA GLY A 21 -40.90 11.57 6.12
C GLY A 21 -39.82 11.51 5.06
N ALA A 22 -38.75 12.31 5.20
CA ALA A 22 -37.56 12.15 4.39
C ALA A 22 -37.04 10.74 4.64
N THR A 23 -37.18 9.87 3.65
CA THR A 23 -36.58 8.53 3.65
C THR A 23 -35.08 8.72 3.74
N PHE A 24 -34.54 8.58 4.95
CA PHE A 24 -33.12 8.46 5.18
C PHE A 24 -32.70 7.12 4.57
N VAL A 25 -32.27 7.15 3.32
CA VAL A 25 -31.63 6.01 2.68
C VAL A 25 -30.33 5.81 3.45
N LEU A 26 -30.32 4.81 4.33
CA LEU A 26 -29.10 4.28 4.90
C LEU A 26 -28.35 3.68 3.71
N ALA A 27 -27.44 4.47 3.10
CA ALA A 27 -26.48 3.92 2.16
C ALA A 27 -25.74 2.83 2.94
N ALA A 28 -25.99 1.57 2.57
CA ALA A 28 -25.26 0.45 3.10
C ALA A 28 -23.77 0.79 2.91
N ASN A 29 -23.06 0.98 4.02
CA ASN A 29 -21.62 1.10 3.99
C ASN A 29 -21.13 -0.16 3.26
N PRO A 30 -20.47 -0.06 2.09
CA PRO A 30 -19.97 -1.26 1.44
C PRO A 30 -19.09 -1.96 2.47
N ALA A 31 -19.39 -3.24 2.74
CA ALA A 31 -18.55 -4.06 3.58
C ALA A 31 -17.19 -4.15 2.88
N PHE A 32 -16.25 -3.28 3.24
CA PHE A 32 -14.92 -3.24 2.65
C PHE A 32 -14.29 -4.62 2.87
N ALA A 33 -13.83 -5.24 1.77
CA ALA A 33 -13.18 -6.52 1.83
C ALA A 33 -11.81 -6.35 2.50
N ARG A 34 -11.44 -7.26 3.40
CA ARG A 34 -10.10 -7.24 4.01
C ARG A 34 -9.05 -7.34 2.89
N GLY A 35 -8.10 -6.41 2.84
CA GLY A 35 -7.12 -6.26 1.77
C GLY A 35 -7.49 -5.26 0.66
N ASP A 36 -8.69 -4.69 0.64
CA ASP A 36 -9.12 -3.63 -0.30
C ASP A 36 -8.73 -2.24 0.21
N VAL A 37 -7.43 -1.93 0.20
CA VAL A 37 -6.87 -0.72 0.81
C VAL A 37 -7.35 0.55 0.11
N ASN A 38 -7.57 0.53 -1.20
CA ASN A 38 -8.07 1.68 -1.95
C ASN A 38 -9.61 1.80 -1.94
N ARG A 39 -10.32 0.82 -1.35
CA ARG A 39 -11.77 0.76 -1.21
C ARG A 39 -12.53 0.79 -2.52
N ASP A 40 -11.94 0.21 -3.57
CA ASP A 40 -12.56 0.12 -4.89
C ASP A 40 -13.52 -1.08 -5.03
N GLY A 41 -13.66 -1.86 -3.96
CA GLY A 41 -14.52 -3.04 -3.86
C GLY A 41 -13.86 -4.30 -4.41
N LYS A 42 -12.59 -4.27 -4.81
CA LYS A 42 -11.85 -5.42 -5.35
C LYS A 42 -10.41 -5.40 -4.89
N ILE A 43 -9.95 -6.55 -4.40
CA ILE A 43 -8.55 -6.72 -4.03
C ILE A 43 -7.70 -6.86 -5.31
N LYS A 44 -6.82 -5.88 -5.57
CA LYS A 44 -5.94 -5.84 -6.74
C LYS A 44 -4.47 -5.65 -6.30
N PRO A 45 -3.50 -5.85 -7.22
CA PRO A 45 -2.09 -5.49 -6.95
C PRO A 45 -1.91 -4.00 -6.63
N THR A 46 -2.88 -3.16 -7.00
CA THR A 46 -2.94 -1.74 -6.64
C THR A 46 -3.02 -1.55 -5.12
N ASP A 47 -3.79 -2.39 -4.43
CA ASP A 47 -3.96 -2.37 -2.97
C ASP A 47 -2.71 -2.85 -2.27
N ALA A 48 -2.09 -3.92 -2.78
CA ALA A 48 -0.81 -4.40 -2.28
C ALA A 48 0.29 -3.33 -2.39
N ARG A 49 0.32 -2.59 -3.51
CA ARG A 49 1.25 -1.47 -3.68
C ARG A 49 0.96 -0.36 -2.67
N LEU A 50 -0.31 -0.03 -2.43
CA LEU A 50 -0.69 1.01 -1.47
C LEU A 50 -0.32 0.60 -0.04
N ALA A 51 -0.60 -0.65 0.35
CA ALA A 51 -0.17 -1.23 1.63
C ALA A 51 1.36 -1.20 1.79
N LEU A 52 2.12 -1.52 0.73
CA LEU A 52 3.57 -1.48 0.75
C LEU A 52 4.09 -0.05 0.93
N GLN A 53 3.49 0.92 0.24
CA GLN A 53 3.85 2.33 0.39
C GLN A 53 3.54 2.83 1.80
N ALA A 54 2.42 2.41 2.39
CA ALA A 54 2.07 2.71 3.76
C ALA A 54 3.04 2.09 4.77
N ALA A 55 3.42 0.82 4.57
CA ALA A 55 4.41 0.13 5.40
C ALA A 55 5.79 0.81 5.38
N LEU A 56 6.14 1.43 4.25
CA LEU A 56 7.39 2.19 4.09
C LEU A 56 7.27 3.65 4.55
N GLY A 57 6.10 4.09 5.01
CA GLY A 57 5.84 5.48 5.39
C GLY A 57 5.89 6.47 4.22
N LEU A 58 5.72 5.98 2.98
CA LEU A 58 5.68 6.82 1.77
C LEU A 58 4.32 7.45 1.54
N VAL A 59 3.26 6.84 2.08
CA VAL A 59 1.87 7.29 1.99
C VAL A 59 1.23 7.13 3.37
N GLU A 60 0.54 8.18 3.81
CA GLU A 60 -0.31 8.11 5.00
C GLU A 60 -1.68 7.53 4.61
N ILE A 61 -2.12 6.53 5.36
CA ILE A 61 -3.43 5.88 5.22
C ILE A 61 -4.24 6.14 6.48
N ASP A 62 -5.56 6.17 6.35
CA ASP A 62 -6.45 6.36 7.49
C ASP A 62 -6.57 5.10 8.37
N GLU A 63 -7.21 5.22 9.54
CA GLU A 63 -7.35 4.12 10.50
C GLU A 63 -8.16 2.93 9.96
N GLU A 64 -9.14 3.20 9.10
CA GLU A 64 -9.97 2.16 8.48
C GLU A 64 -9.19 1.40 7.39
N GLN A 65 -8.40 2.12 6.58
CA GLN A 65 -7.46 1.58 5.61
C GLN A 65 -6.38 0.75 6.30
N PHE A 66 -5.96 1.17 7.49
CA PHE A 66 -5.03 0.41 8.30
C PHE A 66 -5.63 -0.93 8.74
N LEU A 67 -6.86 -0.93 9.24
CA LEU A 67 -7.54 -2.16 9.68
C LEU A 67 -7.77 -3.17 8.55
N ILE A 68 -8.05 -2.70 7.34
CA ILE A 68 -8.22 -3.57 6.17
C ILE A 68 -6.89 -3.96 5.52
N ALA A 69 -5.85 -3.12 5.63
CA ALA A 69 -4.51 -3.41 5.13
C ALA A 69 -3.76 -4.37 6.06
N ASP A 70 -4.04 -4.33 7.36
CA ASP A 70 -3.52 -5.26 8.35
C ASP A 70 -4.15 -6.65 8.15
N MET A 71 -3.56 -7.44 7.25
CA MET A 71 -4.02 -8.79 6.93
C MET A 71 -3.77 -9.74 8.08
N ASN A 72 -2.77 -9.40 8.89
CA ASN A 72 -2.15 -10.27 9.86
C ASN A 72 -2.71 -10.00 11.29
N GLY A 73 -3.33 -8.85 11.51
CA GLY A 73 -3.97 -8.47 12.77
C GLY A 73 -2.98 -8.10 13.87
N ASP A 74 -1.71 -7.85 13.54
CA ASP A 74 -0.66 -7.47 14.51
C ASP A 74 -0.71 -5.98 14.90
N GLY A 75 -1.65 -5.23 14.30
CA GLY A 75 -1.82 -3.81 14.54
C GLY A 75 -0.70 -2.97 13.92
N LYS A 76 -0.03 -3.47 12.88
CA LYS A 76 0.99 -2.77 12.07
C LYS A 76 0.91 -3.22 10.61
N VAL A 77 0.70 -2.27 9.71
CA VAL A 77 0.84 -2.55 8.27
C VAL A 77 2.33 -2.70 7.92
N LYS A 78 2.75 -3.92 7.57
CA LYS A 78 4.12 -4.27 7.16
C LYS A 78 4.15 -4.75 5.71
N THR A 79 5.36 -5.03 5.22
CA THR A 79 5.55 -5.66 3.91
C THR A 79 4.90 -7.05 3.82
N THR A 80 4.78 -7.75 4.96
CA THR A 80 4.12 -9.07 5.04
C THR A 80 2.65 -8.96 4.62
N ASP A 81 1.95 -7.92 5.08
CA ASP A 81 0.55 -7.68 4.71
C ASP A 81 0.40 -7.37 3.23
N ALA A 82 1.24 -6.49 2.71
CA ALA A 82 1.24 -6.14 1.29
C ALA A 82 1.46 -7.37 0.39
N VAL A 83 2.34 -8.29 0.81
CA VAL A 83 2.56 -9.56 0.10
C VAL A 83 1.34 -10.47 0.19
N THR A 84 0.67 -10.55 1.35
CA THR A 84 -0.57 -11.32 1.49
C THR A 84 -1.68 -10.77 0.59
N ILE A 85 -1.87 -9.45 0.56
CA ILE A 85 -2.83 -8.77 -0.34
C ILE A 85 -2.49 -9.08 -1.80
N LEU A 86 -1.20 -9.07 -2.16
CA LEU A 86 -0.78 -9.39 -3.52
C LEU A 86 -1.10 -10.85 -3.89
N ARG A 87 -0.86 -11.81 -3.00
CA ARG A 87 -1.19 -13.22 -3.23
C ARG A 87 -2.69 -13.41 -3.43
N ILE A 88 -3.52 -12.72 -2.63
CA ILE A 88 -4.98 -12.73 -2.77
C ILE A 88 -5.40 -12.10 -4.10
N ALA A 89 -4.83 -10.94 -4.46
CA ALA A 89 -5.11 -10.27 -5.72
C ALA A 89 -4.76 -11.12 -6.96
N LEU A 90 -3.79 -12.03 -6.82
CA LEU A 90 -3.37 -12.96 -7.86
C LEU A 90 -4.18 -14.28 -7.84
N GLY A 91 -5.11 -14.46 -6.90
CA GLY A 91 -5.90 -15.68 -6.74
C GLY A 91 -5.08 -16.89 -6.27
N MET A 92 -3.94 -16.64 -5.60
CA MET A 92 -3.13 -17.71 -5.01
C MET A 92 -3.66 -18.18 -3.66
N ILE A 93 -4.42 -17.30 -2.98
CA ILE A 93 -4.99 -17.51 -1.65
C ILE A 93 -6.39 -16.86 -1.67
N ASP A 94 -7.39 -17.56 -1.16
CA ASP A 94 -8.74 -17.00 -1.03
C ASP A 94 -8.82 -16.11 0.23
N ALA A 95 -9.38 -14.91 0.09
CA ALA A 95 -9.42 -13.90 1.15
C ALA A 95 -10.29 -14.36 2.34
N GLU A 96 -11.35 -15.10 2.04
CA GLU A 96 -12.32 -15.59 3.02
C GLU A 96 -11.84 -16.83 3.77
N GLU A 97 -10.91 -17.60 3.17
CA GLU A 97 -10.26 -18.76 3.79
C GLU A 97 -8.96 -18.39 4.51
N TYR A 98 -8.46 -17.17 4.32
CA TYR A 98 -7.29 -16.67 5.03
C TYR A 98 -7.59 -16.49 6.52
N THR A 99 -7.52 -17.60 7.26
CA THR A 99 -7.51 -17.63 8.71
C THR A 99 -6.08 -17.46 9.17
N TRP A 100 -5.87 -16.38 9.93
CA TRP A 100 -4.63 -16.12 10.63
C TRP A 100 -4.17 -17.38 11.41
N PRO A 101 -3.02 -17.99 11.10
CA PRO A 101 -2.37 -18.82 12.10
C PRO A 101 -1.92 -17.87 13.20
N ALA A 102 -2.47 -18.05 14.41
CA ALA A 102 -1.95 -17.41 15.60
C ALA A 102 -0.44 -17.68 15.64
N GLU A 103 0.33 -16.60 15.50
CA GLU A 103 1.71 -16.42 15.94
C GLU A 103 2.36 -17.72 16.47
N GLU A 104 2.93 -18.51 15.56
CA GLU A 104 4.07 -19.33 15.94
C GLU A 104 5.13 -18.28 16.32
N GLU A 105 5.32 -18.11 17.62
CA GLU A 105 6.42 -17.38 18.25
C GLU A 105 7.66 -17.44 17.36
N PRO A 106 8.42 -16.35 17.21
CA PRO A 106 9.58 -16.33 16.32
C PRO A 106 10.41 -17.58 16.61
N THR A 107 10.46 -18.48 15.62
CA THR A 107 11.37 -19.62 15.67
C THR A 107 12.74 -19.00 15.83
N GLU A 108 13.31 -19.15 17.03
CA GLU A 108 14.66 -18.72 17.37
C GLU A 108 15.54 -19.03 16.15
N ALA A 109 16.04 -17.97 15.50
CA ALA A 109 17.03 -18.13 14.45
C ALA A 109 18.14 -19.03 15.02
N PRO A 110 18.76 -19.92 14.23
CA PRO A 110 19.93 -20.65 14.70
C PRO A 110 20.95 -19.65 15.26
N THR A 111 21.12 -19.65 16.59
CA THR A 111 22.14 -18.89 17.31
C THR A 111 23.50 -19.55 17.08
N GLU A 112 23.85 -19.79 15.82
CA GLU A 112 25.23 -20.00 15.45
C GLU A 112 25.83 -18.60 15.25
N PRO A 113 26.86 -18.23 16.03
CA PRO A 113 27.62 -17.03 15.69
C PRO A 113 28.15 -17.19 14.26
N PRO A 114 28.31 -16.09 13.49
CA PRO A 114 29.08 -16.18 12.27
C PRO A 114 30.42 -16.83 12.62
N THR A 115 30.65 -18.01 12.02
CA THR A 115 31.98 -18.60 11.97
C THR A 115 32.91 -17.51 11.45
N GLU A 116 34.01 -17.32 12.16
CA GLU A 116 34.97 -16.21 12.13
C GLU A 116 35.10 -15.47 10.78
N PRO A 117 35.31 -14.13 10.79
CA PRO A 117 35.67 -13.44 9.56
C PRO A 117 36.96 -14.07 8.98
N PRO A 118 37.15 -14.10 7.65
CA PRO A 118 38.42 -14.48 7.08
C PRO A 118 39.49 -13.53 7.62
N THR A 119 40.32 -14.05 8.52
CA THR A 119 41.55 -13.39 8.98
C THR A 119 42.59 -13.63 7.90
N GLU A 120 42.45 -12.93 6.77
CA GLU A 120 43.54 -12.77 5.83
C GLU A 120 44.07 -11.34 5.98
N PRO A 121 45.36 -11.15 6.33
CA PRO A 121 45.96 -9.82 6.29
C PRO A 121 45.95 -9.31 4.85
N ALA A 122 45.71 -8.01 4.70
CA ALA A 122 45.76 -7.30 3.42
C ALA A 122 47.05 -7.67 2.67
N THR A 123 46.90 -8.40 1.57
CA THR A 123 48.00 -8.61 0.61
C THR A 123 48.11 -7.34 -0.21
N ASP A 124 49.34 -6.83 -0.29
CA ASP A 124 49.74 -5.50 -0.73
C ASP A 124 49.04 -4.99 -1.99
N ALA A 125 48.63 -3.73 -1.94
CA ALA A 125 48.24 -2.98 -3.11
C ALA A 125 49.40 -2.93 -4.13
N PRO A 126 49.18 -3.23 -5.42
CA PRO A 126 50.11 -2.79 -6.44
C PRO A 126 50.04 -1.26 -6.53
N THR A 127 51.04 -0.63 -5.93
CA THR A 127 51.49 0.73 -6.27
C THR A 127 51.94 0.69 -7.72
N GLU A 128 51.12 1.18 -8.65
CA GLU A 128 51.54 1.84 -9.88
C GLU A 128 50.31 2.55 -10.46
N ALA A 129 50.38 3.88 -10.59
CA ALA A 129 49.39 4.69 -11.28
C ALA A 129 49.74 4.80 -12.77
N PRO A 130 48.82 4.55 -13.71
CA PRO A 130 48.85 5.25 -14.99
C PRO A 130 48.04 6.53 -14.83
N THR A 131 48.77 7.64 -14.73
CA THR A 131 48.23 8.97 -15.00
C THR A 131 47.84 9.02 -16.47
N GLU A 132 46.54 8.97 -16.80
CA GLU A 132 46.03 9.57 -18.03
C GLU A 132 44.66 10.22 -17.81
N ALA A 133 44.60 11.53 -18.07
CA ALA A 133 43.39 12.31 -18.27
C ALA A 133 43.53 13.04 -19.62
N PRO A 134 42.45 13.51 -20.26
CA PRO A 134 41.13 12.92 -20.45
C PRO A 134 40.84 12.74 -21.97
N SER A 135 40.15 11.67 -22.39
CA SER A 135 39.63 11.63 -23.78
C SER A 135 38.39 12.51 -23.89
N LYS A 136 38.49 13.55 -24.73
CA LYS A 136 37.41 14.50 -24.99
C LYS A 136 36.23 13.78 -25.65
N VAL A 137 35.07 13.76 -24.98
CA VAL A 137 33.80 13.43 -25.63
C VAL A 137 33.42 14.61 -26.52
N ASN A 138 33.50 14.43 -27.83
CA ASN A 138 33.05 15.45 -28.78
C ASN A 138 31.52 15.33 -28.90
N TYR A 139 30.79 16.18 -28.17
CA TYR A 139 29.35 16.33 -28.35
C TYR A 139 29.09 17.01 -29.69
N GLY A 140 28.89 16.21 -30.74
CA GLY A 140 28.27 16.69 -31.98
C GLY A 140 26.84 17.16 -31.72
N PRO A 141 26.29 18.08 -32.54
CA PRO A 141 24.98 18.67 -32.30
C PRO A 141 23.90 17.59 -32.23
N GLU A 142 23.21 17.60 -31.10
CA GLU A 142 22.01 16.90 -30.65
C GLU A 142 21.41 15.83 -31.58
N GLY A 143 21.39 14.56 -31.10
CA GLY A 143 20.37 13.60 -31.54
C GLY A 143 20.82 12.19 -31.97
N LYS A 144 22.08 11.76 -31.77
CA LYS A 144 22.47 10.35 -32.00
C LYS A 144 23.21 9.75 -30.81
N VAL A 145 22.76 8.57 -30.38
CA VAL A 145 23.37 7.77 -29.32
C VAL A 145 24.82 7.44 -29.69
N PRO A 146 25.80 7.61 -28.80
CA PRO A 146 27.20 7.32 -29.14
C PRO A 146 27.40 5.82 -29.34
N THR A 147 27.93 5.43 -30.50
CA THR A 147 28.42 4.06 -30.73
C THR A 147 29.85 3.97 -30.22
N ILE A 148 30.07 3.11 -29.22
CA ILE A 148 31.40 2.72 -28.76
C ILE A 148 31.94 1.73 -29.79
N ASP A 149 32.98 2.12 -30.54
CA ASP A 149 33.69 1.20 -31.43
C ASP A 149 34.66 0.36 -30.58
N VAL A 150 34.43 -0.95 -30.54
CA VAL A 150 35.20 -1.90 -29.71
C VAL A 150 36.30 -2.63 -30.51
N ASN A 151 36.63 -2.18 -31.73
CA ASN A 151 37.56 -2.89 -32.61
C ASN A 151 38.96 -2.26 -32.78
N GLU A 152 39.42 -1.46 -31.82
CA GLU A 152 40.85 -1.10 -31.70
C GLU A 152 41.34 -1.29 -30.26
N PHE A 153 41.49 -2.56 -29.87
CA PHE A 153 42.40 -3.02 -28.81
C PHE A 153 43.01 -4.37 -29.21
#